data_AF-A0A349UNX4-F1
#
_entry.id   AF-A0A349UNX4-F1
#
_cell.length_a   1.000
_cell.length_b   1.000
_cell.length_c   1.000
_cell.angle_alpha   90.00
_cell.angle_beta   90.00
_cell.angle_gamma   90.00
#
_symmetry.space_group_name_H-M   'P 1'
#
loop_
_entity.id
_entity.type
_entity.pdbx_description
1 polymer ?
#
loop_
_entity_poly.entity_id
_entity_poly.type
_entity_poly.pdbx_seq_one_letter_code
_entity_poly.pdbx_strand_id
1 'polypeptide(L)'
;RERSGEALRDFVRDEVFPYMAGLVKESPRVAEYFRDAVLEIVDPAVLTQVINEIDTIPFSKLGTDIKGDIFEYLLTHLGQSALNGQFRTPRQVRVMMVQMVDPDFGDSIYDPACGTGG
;
A
#
# COMPACT_ATOMS: atom_id res chain seq x y z
N ARG A 1 27.07 -5.38 3.98
CA ARG A 1 27.00 -5.87 5.39
C ARG A 1 25.54 -5.81 5.79
N GLU A 2 24.94 -6.94 6.14
CA GLU A 2 23.60 -6.93 6.74
C GLU A 2 23.67 -6.17 8.07
N ARG A 3 22.81 -5.17 8.23
CA ARG A 3 22.63 -4.44 9.48
C ARG A 3 21.54 -5.15 10.27
N SER A 4 21.66 -5.25 11.58
CA SER A 4 20.67 -5.89 12.46
C SER A 4 20.46 -5.08 13.75
N GLY A 5 19.34 -5.33 14.44
CA GLY A 5 19.03 -4.67 15.70
C GLY A 5 18.97 -3.15 15.57
N GLU A 6 19.55 -2.43 16.53
CA GLU A 6 19.54 -0.95 16.56
C GLU A 6 20.11 -0.34 15.29
N ALA A 7 21.19 -0.91 14.75
CA ALA A 7 21.82 -0.42 13.53
C ALA A 7 20.91 -0.55 12.30
N LEU A 8 20.02 -1.54 12.26
CA LEU A 8 19.00 -1.64 11.21
C LEU A 8 17.93 -0.58 11.39
N ARG A 9 17.40 -0.44 12.62
CA ARG A 9 16.37 0.56 12.92
C ARG A 9 16.83 1.98 12.60
N ASP A 10 18.00 2.35 13.09
CA ASP A 10 18.55 3.69 12.88
C ASP A 10 18.86 3.93 11.40
N PHE A 11 19.36 2.93 10.67
CA PHE A 11 19.52 3.02 9.22
C PHE A 11 18.18 3.27 8.51
N VAL A 12 17.13 2.51 8.85
CA VAL A 12 15.82 2.68 8.21
C VAL A 12 15.23 4.05 8.54
N ARG A 13 15.28 4.47 9.81
CA ARG A 13 14.71 5.74 10.27
C ARG A 13 15.48 6.95 9.75
N ASP A 14 16.80 6.96 9.87
CA ASP A 14 17.63 8.16 9.70
C ASP A 14 18.25 8.28 8.31
N GLU A 15 18.35 7.16 7.57
CA GLU A 15 18.91 7.17 6.21
C GLU A 15 17.85 6.83 5.16
N VAL A 16 17.12 5.70 5.30
CA VAL A 16 16.21 5.22 4.25
C VAL A 16 15.00 6.15 4.07
N PHE A 17 14.30 6.49 5.15
CA PHE A 17 13.10 7.33 5.06
C PHE A 17 13.41 8.73 4.49
N PRO A 18 14.44 9.46 4.98
CA PRO A 18 14.84 10.74 4.39
C PRO A 18 15.30 10.62 2.94
N TYR A 19 16.02 9.55 2.60
CA TYR A 19 16.43 9.31 1.21
C TYR A 19 15.21 9.16 0.29
N MET A 20 14.22 8.35 0.68
CA MET A 20 13.01 8.15 -0.12
C MET A 20 12.21 9.44 -0.29
N ALA A 21 12.08 10.24 0.78
CA ALA A 21 11.45 11.56 0.73
C ALA A 21 12.21 12.55 -0.20
N GLY A 22 13.53 12.37 -0.35
CA GLY A 22 14.39 13.17 -1.21
C GLY A 22 14.28 12.89 -2.71
N LEU A 23 13.64 11.79 -3.14
CA LEU A 23 13.53 11.36 -4.54
C LEU A 23 12.55 12.19 -5.40
N VAL A 24 12.39 13.48 -5.10
CA VAL A 24 11.39 14.37 -5.73
C VAL A 24 11.58 14.45 -7.25
N LYS A 25 12.81 14.32 -7.75
CA LYS A 25 13.11 14.41 -9.18
C LYS A 25 13.03 13.06 -9.89
N GLU A 26 13.53 12.01 -9.25
CA GLU A 26 13.66 10.67 -9.84
C GLU A 26 12.35 9.87 -9.71
N SER A 27 11.64 10.02 -8.59
CA SER A 27 10.41 9.31 -8.29
C SER A 27 9.44 10.17 -7.47
N PRO A 28 8.75 11.14 -8.09
CA PRO A 28 7.89 12.11 -7.40
C PRO A 28 6.81 11.46 -6.52
N ARG A 29 6.20 10.35 -6.98
CA ARG A 29 5.17 9.62 -6.21
C ARG A 29 5.74 8.94 -4.96
N VAL A 30 6.96 8.39 -5.05
CA VAL A 30 7.61 7.80 -3.87
C VAL A 30 7.97 8.88 -2.86
N ALA A 31 8.52 10.00 -3.32
CA ALA A 31 8.82 11.13 -2.47
C ALA A 31 7.58 11.69 -1.78
N GLU A 32 6.43 11.72 -2.47
CA GLU A 32 5.15 12.10 -1.88
C GLU A 32 4.72 11.16 -0.75
N TYR A 33 4.78 9.84 -0.95
CA TYR A 33 4.43 8.86 0.08
C TYR A 33 5.33 8.93 1.32
N PHE A 34 6.61 9.29 1.14
CA PHE A 34 7.58 9.33 2.24
C PHE A 34 7.74 10.71 2.89
N ARG A 35 7.12 11.77 2.35
CA ARG A 35 7.32 13.17 2.79
C ARG A 35 7.12 13.34 4.30
N ASP A 36 6.05 12.77 4.83
CA ASP A 36 5.65 12.86 6.24
C ASP A 36 5.68 11.48 6.92
N ALA A 37 6.30 10.48 6.27
CA ALA A 37 6.39 9.13 6.81
C ALA A 37 7.35 9.07 7.99
N VAL A 38 6.94 8.37 9.06
CA VAL A 38 7.76 8.14 10.25
C VAL A 38 7.80 6.65 10.53
N LEU A 39 8.98 6.13 10.84
CA LEU A 39 9.11 4.76 11.33
C LEU A 39 8.61 4.69 12.77
N GLU A 40 7.39 4.21 12.98
CA GLU A 40 6.80 4.09 14.33
C GLU A 40 7.30 2.86 15.12
N ILE A 41 7.93 1.89 14.47
CA ILE A 41 8.45 0.69 15.14
C ILE A 41 9.74 1.06 15.88
N VAL A 42 9.63 1.29 17.19
CA VAL A 42 10.75 1.70 18.05
C VAL A 42 11.65 0.52 18.44
N ASP A 43 11.05 -0.66 18.67
CA ASP A 43 11.77 -1.87 19.08
C ASP A 43 12.54 -2.48 17.90
N PRO A 44 13.88 -2.55 17.96
CA PRO A 44 14.69 -3.07 16.85
C PRO A 44 14.50 -4.57 16.58
N ALA A 45 14.15 -5.36 17.59
CA ALA A 45 13.88 -6.79 17.43
C ALA A 45 12.56 -7.00 16.67
N VAL A 46 11.53 -6.22 17.02
CA VAL A 46 10.24 -6.21 16.31
C VAL A 46 10.43 -5.78 14.86
N LEU A 47 11.20 -4.72 14.60
CA LEU A 47 11.46 -4.27 13.22
C LEU A 47 12.14 -5.36 12.39
N THR A 48 13.15 -6.03 12.96
CA THR A 48 13.87 -7.11 12.29
C THR A 48 12.93 -8.27 11.98
N GLN A 49 12.07 -8.65 12.92
CA GLN A 49 11.06 -9.68 12.71
C GLN A 49 10.10 -9.29 11.57
N VAL A 50 9.55 -8.07 11.59
CA VAL A 50 8.63 -7.59 10.56
C VAL A 50 9.28 -7.61 9.17
N ILE A 51 10.52 -7.15 9.05
CA ILE A 51 11.25 -7.17 7.78
C ILE A 51 11.42 -8.60 7.27
N ASN A 52 11.83 -9.53 8.15
CA ASN A 52 12.01 -10.93 7.78
C ASN A 52 10.69 -11.58 7.32
N GLU A 53 9.58 -11.32 8.00
CA GLU A 53 8.26 -11.84 7.60
C GLU A 53 7.82 -11.29 6.24
N ILE A 54 8.00 -9.98 6.01
CA ILE A 54 7.67 -9.34 4.72
C ILE A 54 8.51 -9.92 3.58
N ASP A 55 9.80 -10.20 3.82
CA ASP A 55 10.71 -10.77 2.82
C ASP A 55 10.29 -12.16 2.34
N THR A 56 9.54 -12.92 3.16
CA THR A 56 8.99 -14.22 2.76
C THR A 56 7.90 -14.12 1.68
N ILE A 57 7.32 -12.94 1.49
CA ILE A 57 6.19 -12.74 0.56
C ILE A 57 6.73 -12.33 -0.81
N PRO A 58 6.52 -13.13 -1.87
CA PRO A 58 7.00 -12.81 -3.21
C PRO A 58 6.10 -11.77 -3.90
N PHE A 59 6.06 -10.53 -3.40
CA PHE A 59 5.20 -9.46 -3.92
C PHE A 59 5.40 -9.19 -5.42
N SER A 60 6.60 -9.42 -5.97
CA SER A 60 6.86 -9.29 -7.41
C SER A 60 6.07 -10.28 -8.27
N LYS A 61 5.66 -11.43 -7.71
CA LYS A 61 4.87 -12.47 -8.39
C LYS A 61 3.36 -12.31 -8.16
N LEU A 62 2.94 -11.43 -7.26
CA LEU A 62 1.53 -11.18 -6.97
C LEU A 62 0.95 -10.12 -7.91
N GLY A 63 -0.22 -10.39 -8.47
CA GLY A 63 -0.99 -9.43 -9.25
C GLY A 63 -1.48 -8.25 -8.40
N THR A 64 -1.76 -7.13 -9.04
CA THR A 64 -2.25 -5.89 -8.39
C THR A 64 -3.51 -6.13 -7.57
N ASP A 65 -4.45 -6.94 -8.08
CA ASP A 65 -5.68 -7.32 -7.38
C ASP A 65 -5.38 -7.97 -6.02
N ILE A 66 -4.47 -8.95 -5.98
CA ILE A 66 -4.13 -9.69 -4.75
C ILE A 66 -3.49 -8.76 -3.72
N LYS A 67 -2.60 -7.86 -4.17
CA LYS A 67 -1.99 -6.86 -3.28
C LYS A 67 -3.04 -5.92 -2.69
N GLY A 68 -3.99 -5.51 -3.51
CA GLY A 68 -5.14 -4.72 -3.07
C GLY A 68 -5.98 -5.47 -2.02
N ASP A 69 -6.27 -6.74 -2.26
CA ASP A 69 -7.07 -7.56 -1.33
C ASP A 69 -6.37 -7.77 0.02
N ILE A 70 -5.04 -7.96 0.03
CA ILE A 70 -4.25 -8.03 1.27
C ILE A 70 -4.34 -6.72 2.05
N PHE A 71 -4.15 -5.59 1.38
CA PHE A 71 -4.24 -4.27 2.01
C PHE A 71 -5.62 -4.03 2.64
N GLU A 72 -6.69 -4.36 1.93
CA GLU A 72 -8.07 -4.26 2.43
C GLU A 72 -8.34 -5.18 3.62
N TYR A 73 -7.84 -6.41 3.57
CA TYR A 73 -7.96 -7.35 4.67
C TYR A 73 -7.31 -6.80 5.94
N LEU A 74 -6.11 -6.22 5.81
CA LEU A 74 -5.39 -5.58 6.92
C LEU A 74 -6.17 -4.39 7.49
N LEU A 75 -6.71 -3.51 6.63
CA LEU A 75 -7.54 -2.38 7.07
C LEU A 75 -8.81 -2.82 7.81
N THR A 76 -9.42 -3.92 7.36
CA THR A 76 -10.61 -4.50 8.01
C THR A 76 -10.29 -5.06 9.38
N HIS A 77 -9.15 -5.77 9.51
CA HIS A 77 -8.71 -6.39 10.76
C HIS A 77 -8.16 -5.39 11.80
N LEU A 78 -7.60 -4.27 11.36
CA LEU A 78 -7.09 -3.21 12.24
C LEU A 78 -8.20 -2.31 12.83
N GLY A 79 -9.48 -2.66 12.63
CA GLY A 79 -10.60 -2.03 13.34
C GLY A 79 -11.04 -0.67 12.79
N GLN A 80 -10.59 -0.26 11.60
CA GLN A 80 -11.15 0.90 10.87
C GLN A 80 -12.50 0.58 10.19
N SER A 81 -13.16 -0.51 10.61
CA SER A 81 -14.31 -1.13 9.97
C SER A 81 -15.54 -0.20 9.82
N ALA A 82 -15.66 0.84 10.65
CA ALA A 82 -16.76 1.82 10.58
C ALA A 82 -16.54 2.94 9.53
N LEU A 83 -15.29 3.22 9.14
CA LEU A 83 -14.96 4.20 8.10
C LEU A 83 -14.84 3.55 6.71
N ASN A 84 -14.57 2.24 6.64
CA ASN A 84 -14.20 1.55 5.41
C ASN A 84 -15.37 1.22 4.46
N GLY A 85 -16.61 1.15 4.95
CA GLY A 85 -17.79 0.94 4.10
C GLY A 85 -18.07 2.08 3.12
N GLN A 86 -17.36 3.21 3.26
CA GLN A 86 -17.56 4.43 2.47
C GLN A 86 -16.70 4.45 1.19
N PHE A 87 -15.68 3.59 1.08
CA PHE A 87 -14.63 3.73 0.05
C PHE A 87 -14.56 2.58 -0.95
N ARG A 88 -15.29 1.47 -0.75
CA ARG A 88 -15.17 0.29 -1.62
C ARG A 88 -16.47 -0.46 -1.84
N THR A 89 -16.77 -0.71 -3.11
CA THR A 89 -17.90 -1.53 -3.56
C THR A 89 -17.48 -3.01 -3.62
N PRO A 90 -18.29 -3.99 -3.16
CA PRO A 90 -17.96 -5.42 -3.26
C PRO A 90 -17.58 -5.85 -4.67
N ARG A 91 -16.60 -6.76 -4.83
CA ARG A 91 -16.08 -7.18 -6.15
C ARG A 91 -17.18 -7.70 -7.07
N GLN A 92 -18.10 -8.51 -6.54
CA GLN A 92 -19.20 -9.08 -7.30
C GLN A 92 -20.10 -8.00 -7.89
N VAL A 93 -20.33 -6.92 -7.15
CA VAL A 93 -21.14 -5.78 -7.60
C VAL A 93 -20.42 -5.00 -8.70
N ARG A 94 -19.12 -4.71 -8.54
CA ARG A 94 -18.33 -4.00 -9.56
C ARG A 94 -18.24 -4.78 -10.87
N VAL A 95 -17.95 -6.09 -10.79
CA VAL A 95 -17.91 -6.97 -11.97
C VAL A 95 -19.27 -7.00 -12.66
N MET A 96 -20.36 -7.14 -11.90
CA MET A 96 -21.71 -7.11 -12.46
C MET A 96 -22.01 -5.76 -13.14
N MET A 97 -21.68 -4.64 -12.50
CA MET A 97 -21.89 -3.30 -13.07
C MET A 97 -21.13 -3.12 -14.38
N VAL A 98 -19.84 -3.48 -14.42
CA VAL A 98 -19.03 -3.41 -15.65
C VAL A 98 -19.59 -4.32 -16.74
N GLN A 99 -20.01 -5.54 -16.41
CA GLN A 99 -20.63 -6.47 -17.36
C GLN A 99 -21.97 -5.96 -17.92
N MET A 100 -22.74 -5.22 -17.13
CA MET A 100 -24.01 -4.63 -17.58
C MET A 100 -23.79 -3.36 -18.42
N VAL A 101 -22.77 -2.57 -18.09
CA VAL A 101 -22.43 -1.34 -18.83
C VAL A 101 -21.77 -1.67 -20.17
N ASP A 102 -21.01 -2.77 -20.25
CA ASP A 102 -20.32 -3.27 -21.45
C ASP A 102 -19.60 -2.16 -22.25
N PRO A 103 -18.67 -1.40 -21.62
CA PRO A 103 -18.02 -0.27 -22.26
C PRO A 103 -17.07 -0.72 -23.38
N ASP A 104 -17.02 0.02 -24.48
CA ASP A 104 -16.15 -0.27 -25.63
C ASP A 104 -15.00 0.73 -25.75
N PHE A 105 -14.01 0.41 -26.61
CA PHE A 105 -12.89 1.29 -26.90
C PHE A 105 -13.37 2.60 -27.54
N GLY A 106 -13.05 3.72 -26.90
CA GLY A 106 -13.47 5.06 -27.33
C GLY A 106 -14.52 5.68 -26.40
N ASP A 107 -15.12 4.89 -25.52
CA ASP A 107 -16.04 5.40 -24.50
C ASP A 107 -15.30 6.17 -23.41
N SER A 108 -15.99 7.16 -22.84
CA SER A 108 -15.50 7.95 -21.71
C SER A 108 -16.15 7.45 -20.42
N ILE A 109 -15.32 7.05 -19.44
CA ILE A 109 -15.79 6.57 -18.13
C ILE A 109 -15.52 7.65 -17.09
N TYR A 110 -16.53 7.92 -16.25
CA TYR A 110 -16.42 8.86 -15.13
C TYR A 110 -17.02 8.26 -13.87
N ASP A 111 -16.23 8.27 -12.79
CA ASP A 111 -16.68 7.91 -11.44
C ASP A 111 -16.40 9.08 -10.48
N PRO A 112 -17.45 9.83 -10.05
CA PRO A 112 -17.31 10.98 -9.16
C PRO A 112 -16.97 10.60 -7.71
N ALA A 113 -17.05 9.31 -7.35
CA ALA A 113 -16.85 8.81 -5.99
C ALA A 113 -15.97 7.55 -6.01
N CYS A 114 -14.91 7.58 -6.84
CA CYS A 114 -14.16 6.38 -7.20
C CYS A 114 -13.50 5.63 -6.04
N GLY A 115 -13.31 6.26 -4.88
CA GLY A 115 -12.71 5.60 -3.72
C GLY A 115 -11.36 4.99 -4.09
N THR A 116 -11.23 3.66 -3.97
CA THR A 116 -10.01 2.94 -4.38
C THR A 116 -9.87 2.71 -5.90
N GLY A 117 -10.87 3.10 -6.69
CA GLY A 117 -10.86 3.09 -8.15
C GLY A 117 -10.82 1.70 -8.77
N GLY A 118 -11.73 0.80 -8.38
CA GLY A 118 -11.73 -0.56 -8.93
C GLY A 118 -13.05 -1.01 -9.52
#